data_AF-A0A1F2TXB2-F1
#
_entry.id   AF-A0A1F2TXB2-F1
#
_cell.length_a   1.000
_cell.length_b   1.000
_cell.length_c   1.000
_cell.angle_alpha   90.00
_cell.angle_beta   90.00
_cell.angle_gamma   90.00
#
_symmetry.space_group_name_H-M   'P 1'
#
loop_
_entity.id
_entity.type
_entity.pdbx_description
1 polymer ?
#
loop_
_entity_poly.entity_id
_entity_poly.type
_entity_poly.pdbx_seq_one_letter_code
_entity_poly.pdbx_strand_id
1 'polypeptide(L)'
;MTAGASSLTAEERAALDTLASDLRRVFGGRLHSVAAYGLDDRPAASRGVHSLAMVERLTFADLAACVPLAAGWTRRGLAVPLILERREFERTLDVFPLEYGEIIARHVIIAGTDPFAGAAVSSADVRRACELAAKSHLIHLREGYLESRGDARAVAQLISASAPAFGALLRNIARLEDHHGDDLATAAETQIGVPGALVREVLAASDSAIAEPTALLARYIAATERVWEYVDSWGRR
;
A
#
# COMPACT_ATOMS: atom_id res chain seq x y z
N MET A 1 -14.21 14.77 12.38
CA MET A 1 -13.84 15.48 11.14
C MET A 1 -13.87 14.45 10.02
N THR A 2 -14.73 14.62 9.02
CA THR A 2 -14.80 13.70 7.87
C THR A 2 -13.46 13.70 7.16
N ALA A 3 -12.76 12.55 7.16
CA ALA A 3 -11.62 12.32 6.30
C ALA A 3 -12.01 12.72 4.88
N GLY A 4 -11.26 13.63 4.26
CA GLY A 4 -11.53 14.07 2.89
C GLY A 4 -11.57 12.83 2.00
N ALA A 5 -12.70 12.57 1.35
CA ALA A 5 -12.73 11.58 0.29
C ALA A 5 -11.72 12.04 -0.76
N SER A 6 -10.59 11.35 -0.86
CA SER A 6 -9.50 11.73 -1.77
C SER A 6 -10.06 11.70 -3.19
N SER A 7 -10.35 12.88 -3.74
CA SER A 7 -11.06 13.04 -4.99
C SER A 7 -10.10 13.05 -6.17
N LEU A 8 -10.60 12.66 -7.35
CA LEU A 8 -9.88 12.82 -8.60
C LEU A 8 -9.93 14.29 -9.01
N THR A 9 -8.79 14.84 -9.44
CA THR A 9 -8.78 16.08 -10.21
C THR A 9 -9.46 15.86 -11.57
N ALA A 10 -9.89 16.95 -12.21
CA ALA A 10 -10.49 16.87 -13.54
C ALA A 10 -9.54 16.26 -14.58
N GLU A 11 -8.24 16.53 -14.46
CA GLU A 11 -7.21 15.99 -15.35
C GLU A 11 -7.03 14.48 -15.17
N GLU A 12 -6.89 14.01 -13.93
CA GLU A 12 -6.78 12.57 -13.63
C GLU A 12 -8.04 11.83 -14.07
N ARG A 13 -9.22 12.42 -13.86
CA ARG A 13 -10.49 11.86 -14.34
C ARG A 13 -10.50 11.72 -15.86
N ALA A 14 -10.11 12.76 -16.61
CA ALA A 14 -10.06 12.71 -18.07
C ALA A 14 -9.03 11.68 -18.59
N ALA A 15 -7.89 11.55 -17.91
CA ALA A 15 -6.90 10.54 -18.22
C ALA A 15 -7.46 9.11 -18.00
N LEU A 16 -8.14 8.88 -16.88
CA LEU A 16 -8.76 7.60 -16.54
C LEU A 16 -9.92 7.26 -17.49
N ASP A 17 -10.72 8.23 -17.89
CA ASP A 17 -11.78 8.04 -18.90
C ASP A 17 -11.18 7.63 -20.26
N THR A 18 -10.03 8.22 -20.63
CA THR A 18 -9.28 7.81 -21.83
C THR A 18 -8.79 6.37 -21.72
N LEU A 19 -8.20 5.99 -20.59
CA LEU A 19 -7.76 4.61 -20.31
C LEU A 19 -8.94 3.64 -20.38
N ALA A 20 -10.09 3.99 -19.79
CA ALA A 20 -11.28 3.15 -19.83
C ALA A 20 -11.83 2.97 -21.26
N SER A 21 -11.75 4.00 -22.10
CA SER A 21 -12.10 3.93 -23.52
C SER A 21 -11.15 3.01 -24.30
N ASP A 22 -9.85 3.14 -24.06
CA ASP A 22 -8.82 2.28 -24.64
C ASP A 22 -9.04 0.80 -24.29
N LEU A 23 -9.27 0.50 -23.01
CA LEU A 23 -9.56 -0.85 -22.56
C LEU A 23 -10.88 -1.37 -23.12
N ARG A 24 -11.91 -0.52 -23.25
CA ARG A 24 -13.17 -0.93 -23.88
C ARG A 24 -12.98 -1.29 -25.35
N ARG A 25 -12.07 -0.64 -26.07
CA ARG A 25 -11.71 -1.00 -27.46
C ARG A 25 -11.00 -2.36 -27.54
N VAL A 26 -10.19 -2.72 -26.54
CA VAL A 26 -9.47 -4.00 -26.50
C VAL A 26 -10.41 -5.15 -26.08
N PHE A 27 -11.12 -4.98 -24.98
CA PHE A 27 -11.88 -6.06 -24.34
C PHE A 27 -13.35 -6.13 -24.80
N GLY A 28 -13.89 -5.04 -25.35
CA GLY A 28 -15.29 -4.97 -25.79
C GLY A 28 -16.26 -5.26 -24.64
N GLY A 29 -17.21 -6.18 -24.90
CA GLY A 29 -18.18 -6.63 -23.89
C GLY A 29 -17.59 -7.39 -22.70
N ARG A 30 -16.33 -7.84 -22.80
CA ARG A 30 -15.64 -8.53 -21.69
C ARG A 30 -15.13 -7.57 -20.61
N LEU A 31 -15.12 -6.25 -20.86
CA LEU A 31 -14.74 -5.27 -19.83
C LEU A 31 -15.91 -4.99 -18.90
N HIS A 32 -15.83 -5.46 -17.67
CA HIS A 32 -16.87 -5.24 -16.67
C HIS A 32 -16.75 -3.85 -16.04
N SER A 33 -15.55 -3.47 -15.59
CA SER A 33 -15.36 -2.20 -14.92
C SER A 33 -13.91 -1.72 -14.91
N VAL A 34 -13.76 -0.43 -14.61
CA VAL A 34 -12.49 0.23 -14.35
C VAL A 34 -12.65 1.06 -13.08
N ALA A 35 -11.76 0.87 -12.11
CA ALA A 35 -11.70 1.60 -10.86
C ALA A 35 -10.32 2.24 -10.68
N ALA A 36 -10.27 3.46 -10.16
CA ALA A 36 -9.04 4.10 -9.72
C ALA A 36 -8.80 3.82 -8.24
N TYR A 37 -7.55 3.70 -7.83
CA TYR A 37 -7.14 3.50 -6.44
C TYR A 37 -5.77 4.16 -6.18
N GLY A 38 -5.29 4.12 -4.94
CA GLY A 38 -4.04 4.78 -4.54
C GLY A 38 -4.17 6.31 -4.52
N LEU A 39 -5.40 6.81 -4.43
CA LEU A 39 -5.71 8.22 -4.25
C LEU A 39 -5.46 8.57 -2.79
N ASP A 40 -4.19 8.77 -2.43
CA ASP A 40 -3.83 9.31 -1.13
C ASP A 40 -3.83 10.85 -1.15
N ASP A 41 -3.61 11.42 0.03
CA ASP A 41 -3.66 12.87 0.26
C ASP A 41 -2.36 13.57 -0.15
N ARG A 42 -1.42 12.85 -0.80
CA ARG A 42 -0.23 13.49 -1.35
C ARG A 42 -0.64 14.43 -2.50
N PRO A 43 0.12 15.51 -2.73
CA PRO A 43 -0.13 16.39 -3.87
C PRO A 43 -0.21 15.59 -5.18
N ALA A 44 -1.17 15.93 -6.04
CA ALA A 44 -1.42 15.23 -7.31
C ALA A 44 -0.14 15.03 -8.15
N ALA A 45 0.77 16.00 -8.14
CA ALA A 45 2.05 15.93 -8.85
C ALA A 45 3.02 14.82 -8.35
N SER A 46 2.78 14.29 -7.16
CA SER A 46 3.65 13.31 -6.48
C SER A 46 2.95 11.99 -6.15
N ARG A 47 1.63 11.90 -6.37
CA ARG A 47 0.85 10.68 -6.14
C ARG A 47 0.75 9.90 -7.45
N GLY A 48 0.97 8.59 -7.38
CA GLY A 48 0.73 7.70 -8.51
C GLY A 48 -0.77 7.45 -8.64
N VAL A 49 -1.36 7.67 -9.82
CA VAL A 49 -2.74 7.28 -10.09
C VAL A 49 -2.74 5.86 -10.64
N HIS A 50 -3.26 4.93 -9.84
CA HIS A 50 -3.38 3.53 -10.21
C HIS A 50 -4.80 3.21 -10.64
N SER A 51 -4.94 2.21 -11.52
CA SER A 51 -6.25 1.71 -11.91
C SER A 51 -6.28 0.18 -11.97
N LEU A 52 -7.46 -0.37 -11.70
CA LEU A 52 -7.79 -1.78 -11.83
C LEU A 52 -8.89 -1.92 -12.88
N ALA A 53 -8.69 -2.80 -13.85
CA ALA A 53 -9.69 -3.18 -14.84
C ALA A 53 -10.13 -4.62 -14.59
N MET A 54 -11.43 -4.80 -14.39
CA MET A 54 -12.03 -6.12 -14.19
C MET A 54 -12.56 -6.64 -15.53
N VAL A 55 -12.10 -7.81 -15.95
CA VAL A 55 -12.49 -8.43 -17.22
C VAL A 55 -13.08 -9.83 -17.01
N GLU A 56 -13.86 -10.29 -17.98
CA GLU A 56 -14.40 -11.65 -17.98
C GLU A 56 -13.29 -12.69 -18.20
N ARG A 57 -12.36 -12.39 -19.11
CA ARG A 57 -11.24 -13.24 -19.47
C ARG A 57 -10.07 -12.42 -19.98
N LEU A 58 -8.86 -12.74 -19.54
CA LEU A 58 -7.61 -12.13 -19.96
C LEU A 58 -6.77 -13.13 -20.77
N THR A 59 -6.39 -12.75 -21.97
CA THR A 59 -5.49 -13.54 -22.81
C THR A 59 -4.19 -12.78 -23.12
N PHE A 60 -3.16 -13.51 -23.54
CA PHE A 60 -1.92 -12.87 -23.99
C PHE A 60 -2.14 -11.95 -25.20
N ALA A 61 -3.08 -12.27 -26.09
CA ALA A 61 -3.44 -11.43 -27.22
C ALA A 61 -4.02 -10.07 -26.76
N ASP A 62 -4.81 -10.08 -25.67
CA ASP A 62 -5.33 -8.85 -25.07
C ASP A 62 -4.20 -7.99 -24.49
N LEU A 63 -3.24 -8.63 -23.80
CA LEU A 63 -2.05 -7.94 -23.29
C LEU A 63 -1.24 -7.32 -24.43
N ALA A 64 -1.01 -8.06 -25.52
CA ALA A 64 -0.32 -7.56 -26.71
C ALA A 64 -1.06 -6.37 -27.34
N ALA A 65 -2.40 -6.37 -27.34
CA ALA A 65 -3.21 -5.25 -27.83
C ALA A 65 -3.14 -4.00 -26.93
N CYS A 66 -2.86 -4.18 -25.63
CA CYS A 66 -2.64 -3.08 -24.69
C CYS A 66 -1.24 -2.43 -24.80
N VAL A 67 -0.22 -3.18 -25.21
CA VAL A 67 1.18 -2.69 -25.33
C VAL A 67 1.30 -1.33 -26.05
N PRO A 68 0.73 -1.12 -27.25
CA PRO A 68 0.88 0.17 -27.95
C PRO A 68 0.21 1.35 -27.23
N LEU A 69 -0.66 1.08 -26.25
CA LEU A 69 -1.42 2.08 -25.50
C LEU A 69 -0.71 2.49 -24.21
N ALA A 70 0.11 1.60 -23.64
CA ALA A 70 0.76 1.78 -22.34
C ALA A 70 1.55 3.10 -22.23
N ALA A 71 2.35 3.43 -23.25
CA ALA A 71 3.10 4.69 -23.27
C ALA A 71 2.20 5.92 -23.26
N GLY A 72 0.99 5.82 -23.81
CA GLY A 72 -0.02 6.87 -23.77
C GLY A 72 -0.61 7.08 -22.39
N TRP A 73 -0.77 6.02 -21.59
CA TRP A 73 -1.24 6.10 -20.21
C TRP A 73 -0.17 6.73 -19.31
N THR A 74 1.09 6.30 -19.43
CA THR A 74 2.21 6.87 -18.67
C THR A 74 2.41 8.36 -18.96
N ARG A 75 2.31 8.80 -20.23
CA ARG A 75 2.38 10.23 -20.57
C ARG A 75 1.27 11.08 -19.96
N ARG A 76 0.16 10.45 -19.54
CA ARG A 76 -0.96 11.10 -18.85
C ARG A 76 -0.86 10.99 -17.32
N GLY A 77 0.29 10.55 -16.80
CA GLY A 77 0.51 10.40 -15.35
C GLY A 77 -0.13 9.16 -14.74
N LEU A 78 -0.62 8.21 -15.54
CA LEU A 78 -1.20 6.97 -15.03
C LEU A 78 -0.16 5.86 -14.95
N ALA A 79 -0.23 5.08 -13.87
CA ALA A 79 0.40 3.76 -13.85
C ALA A 79 -0.30 2.83 -14.87
N VAL A 80 0.43 1.81 -15.34
CA VAL A 80 -0.18 0.75 -16.17
C VAL A 80 -1.28 0.06 -15.34
N PRO A 81 -2.48 -0.16 -15.91
CA PRO A 81 -3.59 -0.74 -15.16
C PRO A 81 -3.28 -2.17 -14.72
N LEU A 82 -3.69 -2.49 -13.50
CA LEU A 82 -3.84 -3.87 -13.06
C LEU A 82 -5.05 -4.46 -13.78
N ILE A 83 -4.87 -5.51 -14.57
CA ILE A 83 -5.97 -6.17 -15.30
C ILE A 83 -6.15 -7.55 -14.70
N LEU A 84 -7.34 -7.83 -14.18
CA LEU A 84 -7.65 -9.09 -13.51
C LEU A 84 -8.95 -9.68 -14.05
N GLU A 85 -9.00 -11.01 -14.09
CA GLU A 85 -10.28 -11.70 -14.23
C GLU A 85 -11.07 -11.62 -12.91
N ARG A 86 -12.40 -11.55 -12.99
CA ARG A 86 -13.23 -11.49 -11.76
C ARG A 86 -12.99 -12.68 -10.82
N ARG A 87 -12.89 -13.88 -11.38
CA ARG A 87 -12.63 -15.10 -10.61
C ARG A 87 -11.23 -15.13 -10.02
N GLU A 88 -10.26 -14.52 -10.69
CA GLU A 88 -8.89 -14.41 -10.20
C GLU A 88 -8.85 -13.51 -8.97
N PHE A 89 -9.47 -12.33 -9.04
CA PHE A 89 -9.59 -11.40 -7.93
C PHE A 89 -10.24 -12.06 -6.70
N GLU A 90 -11.42 -12.67 -6.87
CA GLU A 90 -12.17 -13.31 -5.77
C GLU A 90 -11.38 -14.45 -5.10
N ARG A 91 -10.54 -15.17 -5.86
CA ARG A 91 -9.74 -16.29 -5.36
C ARG A 91 -8.37 -15.90 -4.80
N THR A 92 -8.00 -14.63 -4.87
CA THR A 92 -6.70 -14.13 -4.41
C THR A 92 -6.82 -13.07 -3.31
N LEU A 93 -8.02 -12.90 -2.73
CA LEU A 93 -8.28 -12.01 -1.58
C LEU A 93 -7.41 -12.34 -0.36
N ASP A 94 -7.10 -13.62 -0.15
CA ASP A 94 -6.22 -14.13 0.90
C ASP A 94 -4.73 -13.99 0.56
N VAL A 95 -4.39 -13.94 -0.74
CA VAL A 95 -3.02 -13.81 -1.24
C VAL A 95 -2.52 -12.36 -1.14
N PHE A 96 -3.37 -11.39 -1.46
CA PHE A 96 -3.05 -9.95 -1.43
C PHE A 96 -3.99 -9.16 -0.50
N PRO A 97 -4.11 -9.55 0.78
CA PRO A 97 -5.14 -9.02 1.68
C PRO A 97 -4.94 -7.54 1.99
N LEU A 98 -3.70 -7.05 1.99
CA LEU A 98 -3.38 -5.65 2.27
C LEU A 98 -3.67 -4.76 1.06
N GLU A 99 -3.25 -5.20 -0.13
CA GLU A 99 -3.40 -4.47 -1.38
C GLU A 99 -4.86 -4.44 -1.81
N TYR A 100 -5.54 -5.58 -1.85
CA TYR A 100 -6.96 -5.61 -2.20
C TYR A 100 -7.83 -4.97 -1.12
N GLY A 101 -7.50 -5.11 0.17
CA GLY A 101 -8.19 -4.41 1.24
C GLY A 101 -8.16 -2.90 1.03
N GLU A 102 -7.00 -2.35 0.63
CA GLU A 102 -6.87 -0.93 0.31
C GLU A 102 -7.66 -0.51 -0.93
N ILE A 103 -7.60 -1.32 -2.00
CA ILE A 103 -8.36 -1.05 -3.23
C ILE A 103 -9.86 -1.04 -2.92
N ILE A 104 -10.37 -2.06 -2.23
CA ILE A 104 -11.79 -2.17 -1.87
C ILE A 104 -12.22 -0.95 -1.04
N ALA A 105 -11.43 -0.58 -0.02
CA ALA A 105 -11.77 0.53 0.88
C ALA A 105 -11.68 1.91 0.21
N ARG A 106 -10.78 2.09 -0.77
CA ARG A 106 -10.42 3.42 -1.31
C ARG A 106 -10.35 3.42 -2.84
N HIS A 107 -11.44 3.04 -3.48
CA HIS A 107 -11.58 3.13 -4.93
C HIS A 107 -12.54 4.23 -5.39
N VAL A 108 -12.39 4.64 -6.64
CA VAL A 108 -13.35 5.46 -7.38
C VAL A 108 -13.71 4.74 -8.67
N ILE A 109 -14.99 4.48 -8.90
CA ILE A 109 -15.45 3.86 -10.15
C ILE A 109 -15.34 4.86 -11.30
N ILE A 110 -14.65 4.45 -12.36
CA ILE A 110 -14.45 5.23 -13.59
C ILE A 110 -15.44 4.79 -14.65
N ALA A 111 -15.61 3.47 -14.81
CA ALA A 111 -16.55 2.91 -15.77
C ALA A 111 -17.10 1.56 -15.29
N GLY A 112 -18.35 1.27 -15.66
CA GLY A 112 -19.02 0.00 -15.34
C GLY A 112 -19.60 -0.04 -13.92
N THR A 113 -19.94 -1.24 -13.47
CA THR A 113 -20.45 -1.50 -12.11
C THR A 113 -19.29 -1.73 -11.15
N ASP A 114 -19.46 -1.35 -9.89
CA ASP A 114 -18.47 -1.63 -8.84
C ASP A 114 -18.11 -3.14 -8.80
N PRO A 115 -16.86 -3.51 -9.13
CA PRO A 115 -16.45 -4.92 -9.11
C PRO A 115 -16.22 -5.46 -7.70
N PHE A 116 -16.15 -4.58 -6.70
CA PHE A 116 -15.83 -4.90 -5.32
C PHE A 116 -17.07 -5.03 -4.43
N ALA A 117 -18.26 -4.79 -4.98
CA ALA A 117 -19.51 -4.91 -4.24
C ALA A 117 -19.65 -6.32 -3.63
N GLY A 118 -19.64 -6.38 -2.29
CA GLY A 118 -19.72 -7.62 -1.52
C GLY A 118 -18.38 -8.36 -1.33
N ALA A 119 -17.28 -7.87 -1.92
CA ALA A 119 -15.95 -8.38 -1.65
C ALA A 119 -15.44 -7.84 -0.31
N ALA A 120 -14.85 -8.71 0.50
CA ALA A 120 -14.21 -8.34 1.75
C ALA A 120 -12.99 -9.24 1.97
N VAL A 121 -11.91 -8.66 2.47
CA VAL A 121 -10.75 -9.43 2.91
C VAL A 121 -10.99 -9.87 4.35
N SER A 122 -10.68 -11.13 4.65
CA SER A 122 -10.76 -11.66 6.01
C SER A 122 -9.77 -10.96 6.93
N SER A 123 -10.22 -10.55 8.12
CA SER A 123 -9.33 -10.01 9.15
C SER A 123 -8.21 -10.98 9.52
N ALA A 124 -8.45 -12.29 9.44
CA ALA A 124 -7.42 -13.30 9.69
C ALA A 124 -6.30 -13.28 8.66
N ASP A 125 -6.59 -12.98 7.39
CA ASP A 125 -5.59 -12.90 6.33
C ASP A 125 -4.82 -11.58 6.41
N VAL A 126 -5.50 -10.47 6.71
CA VAL A 126 -4.82 -9.20 6.98
C VAL A 126 -3.88 -9.31 8.18
N ARG A 127 -4.31 -9.98 9.28
CA ARG A 127 -3.42 -10.27 10.42
C ARG A 127 -2.18 -11.02 9.99
N ARG A 128 -2.33 -12.12 9.26
CA ARG A 128 -1.21 -12.96 8.81
C ARG A 128 -0.24 -12.17 7.94
N ALA A 129 -0.74 -11.33 7.06
CA ALA A 129 0.08 -10.46 6.22
C ALA A 129 0.84 -9.42 7.05
N CYS A 130 0.19 -8.77 8.02
CA CYS A 130 0.84 -7.85 8.95
C CYS A 130 1.91 -8.55 9.82
N GLU A 131 1.64 -9.78 10.28
CA GLU A 131 2.58 -10.57 11.08
C GLU A 131 3.83 -10.91 10.27
N LEU A 132 3.64 -11.41 9.04
CA LEU A 132 4.71 -11.71 8.09
C LEU A 132 5.55 -10.45 7.81
N ALA A 133 4.90 -9.34 7.50
CA ALA A 133 5.57 -8.07 7.22
C ALA A 133 6.37 -7.58 8.45
N ALA A 134 5.78 -7.60 9.65
CA ALA A 134 6.47 -7.22 10.88
C ALA A 134 7.69 -8.11 11.16
N LYS A 135 7.53 -9.43 11.00
CA LYS A 135 8.61 -10.37 11.27
C LYS A 135 9.73 -10.26 10.24
N SER A 136 9.40 -10.17 8.96
CA SER A 136 10.38 -9.98 7.89
C SER A 136 11.14 -8.66 8.06
N HIS A 137 10.43 -7.57 8.39
CA HIS A 137 11.04 -6.28 8.67
C HIS A 137 12.06 -6.35 9.82
N LEU A 138 11.67 -6.99 10.93
CA LEU A 138 12.55 -7.19 12.08
C LEU A 138 13.81 -7.99 11.74
N ILE A 139 13.67 -9.04 10.93
CA ILE A 139 14.81 -9.86 10.49
C ILE A 139 15.76 -9.01 9.65
N HIS A 140 15.26 -8.28 8.65
CA HIS A 140 16.11 -7.45 7.79
C HIS A 140 16.79 -6.30 8.54
N LEU A 141 16.15 -5.69 9.55
CA LEU A 141 16.81 -4.69 10.39
C LEU A 141 18.00 -5.29 11.17
N ARG A 142 17.83 -6.51 11.69
CA ARG A 142 18.89 -7.22 12.45
C ARG A 142 20.03 -7.62 11.53
N GLU A 143 19.72 -8.18 10.36
CA GLU A 143 20.73 -8.56 9.34
C GLU A 143 21.48 -7.34 8.81
N GLY A 144 20.75 -6.29 8.40
CA GLY A 144 21.35 -5.06 7.90
C GLY A 144 22.25 -4.38 8.92
N TYR A 145 21.94 -4.47 10.22
CA TYR A 145 22.85 -3.98 11.27
C TYR A 145 24.17 -4.75 11.27
N LEU A 146 24.14 -6.07 11.20
CA LEU A 146 25.35 -6.90 11.16
C LEU A 146 26.18 -6.61 9.91
N GLU A 147 25.53 -6.46 8.76
CA GLU A 147 26.17 -6.14 7.49
C GLU A 147 26.83 -4.76 7.48
N SER A 148 26.25 -3.79 8.21
CA SER A 148 26.83 -2.46 8.39
C SER A 148 28.17 -2.49 9.12
N ARG A 149 28.47 -3.58 9.85
CA ARG A 149 29.64 -3.70 10.75
C ARG A 149 29.73 -2.58 11.79
N GLY A 150 28.59 -1.97 12.13
CA GLY A 150 28.52 -0.84 13.06
C GLY A 150 28.93 0.51 12.44
N ASP A 151 29.14 0.58 11.13
CA ASP A 151 29.42 1.84 10.44
C ASP A 151 28.20 2.78 10.53
N ALA A 152 28.38 3.96 11.12
CA ALA A 152 27.29 4.87 11.42
C ALA A 152 26.52 5.31 10.16
N ARG A 153 27.22 5.50 9.03
CA ARG A 153 26.58 5.91 7.77
C ARG A 153 25.75 4.76 7.18
N ALA A 154 26.27 3.55 7.17
CA ALA A 154 25.54 2.37 6.71
C ALA A 154 24.30 2.10 7.60
N VAL A 155 24.41 2.29 8.91
CA VAL A 155 23.26 2.21 9.84
C VAL A 155 22.22 3.29 9.54
N ALA A 156 22.64 4.53 9.29
CA ALA A 156 21.72 5.60 8.93
C ALA A 156 20.97 5.32 7.61
N GLN A 157 21.69 4.76 6.62
CA GLN A 157 21.10 4.32 5.36
C GLN A 157 20.09 3.18 5.56
N LEU A 158 20.40 2.21 6.42
CA LEU A 158 19.47 1.12 6.78
C LEU A 158 18.17 1.68 7.37
N ILE A 159 18.26 2.61 8.34
CA ILE A 159 17.08 3.23 8.95
C ILE A 159 16.25 3.96 7.89
N SER A 160 16.88 4.82 7.08
CA SER A 160 16.16 5.63 6.09
C SER A 160 15.52 4.76 5.00
N ALA A 161 16.21 3.72 4.53
CA ALA A 161 15.69 2.80 3.52
C ALA A 161 14.53 1.92 4.03
N SER A 162 14.50 1.60 5.33
CA SER A 162 13.49 0.74 5.93
C SER A 162 12.28 1.51 6.47
N ALA A 163 12.41 2.81 6.76
CA ALA A 163 11.34 3.64 7.29
C ALA A 163 10.03 3.62 6.48
N PRO A 164 10.02 3.67 5.13
CA PRO A 164 8.77 3.61 4.36
C PRO A 164 7.99 2.31 4.57
N ALA A 165 8.67 1.17 4.63
CA ALA A 165 8.05 -0.14 4.84
C ALA A 165 7.44 -0.23 6.25
N PHE A 166 8.12 0.31 7.26
CA PHE A 166 7.57 0.38 8.61
C PHE A 166 6.33 1.29 8.70
N GLY A 167 6.36 2.44 8.05
CA GLY A 167 5.17 3.30 7.96
C GLY A 167 3.98 2.59 7.28
N ALA A 168 4.24 1.81 6.22
CA ALA A 168 3.20 1.02 5.56
C ALA A 168 2.62 -0.07 6.48
N LEU A 169 3.49 -0.79 7.20
CA LEU A 169 3.08 -1.78 8.19
C LEU A 169 2.18 -1.18 9.28
N LEU A 170 2.59 -0.05 9.88
CA LEU A 170 1.80 0.61 10.91
C LEU A 170 0.42 1.06 10.38
N ARG A 171 0.34 1.57 9.14
CA ARG A 171 -0.93 1.96 8.52
C ARG A 171 -1.86 0.75 8.33
N ASN A 172 -1.30 -0.36 7.88
CA ASN A 172 -2.06 -1.60 7.71
C ASN A 172 -2.60 -2.14 9.04
N ILE A 173 -1.82 -2.03 10.11
CA ILE A 173 -2.26 -2.40 11.46
C ILE A 173 -3.35 -1.44 11.96
N ALA A 174 -3.21 -0.13 11.80
CA ALA A 174 -4.23 0.83 12.24
C ALA A 174 -5.60 0.59 11.56
N ARG A 175 -5.59 0.15 10.30
CA ARG A 175 -6.81 -0.19 9.54
C ARG A 175 -7.53 -1.43 10.06
N LEU A 176 -6.79 -2.39 10.61
CA LEU A 176 -7.38 -3.61 11.17
C LEU A 176 -8.39 -3.34 12.28
N GLU A 177 -8.19 -2.24 13.02
CA GLU A 177 -9.01 -1.86 14.17
C GLU A 177 -9.93 -0.67 13.86
N ASP A 178 -10.17 -0.38 12.58
CA ASP A 178 -11.06 0.70 12.12
C ASP A 178 -10.62 2.11 12.59
N HIS A 179 -9.35 2.29 12.95
CA HIS A 179 -8.81 3.59 13.34
C HIS A 179 -8.49 4.45 12.11
N HIS A 180 -9.52 5.13 11.62
CA HIS A 180 -9.45 5.98 10.45
C HIS A 180 -9.14 7.44 10.84
N GLY A 181 -7.98 7.95 10.42
CA GLY A 181 -7.68 9.39 10.43
C GLY A 181 -6.86 9.93 11.61
N ASP A 182 -6.41 9.09 12.53
CA ASP A 182 -5.43 9.49 13.54
C ASP A 182 -4.02 9.61 12.93
N ASP A 183 -3.20 10.52 13.47
CA ASP A 183 -1.77 10.56 13.16
C ASP A 183 -1.16 9.18 13.41
N LEU A 184 -0.41 8.66 12.45
CA LEU A 184 0.10 7.29 12.46
C LEU A 184 0.93 6.98 13.72
N ALA A 185 1.67 7.97 14.20
CA ALA A 185 2.45 7.86 15.43
C ALA A 185 1.55 7.78 16.68
N THR A 186 0.46 8.52 16.72
CA THR A 186 -0.54 8.44 17.80
C THR A 186 -1.22 7.07 17.80
N ALA A 187 -1.64 6.57 16.64
CA ALA A 187 -2.26 5.25 16.52
C ALA A 187 -1.30 4.13 16.99
N ALA A 188 -0.04 4.17 16.57
CA ALA A 188 0.97 3.20 17.00
C ALA A 188 1.21 3.23 18.52
N GLU A 189 1.19 4.41 19.12
CA GLU A 189 1.37 4.57 20.57
C GLU A 189 0.18 4.04 21.36
N THR A 190 -1.05 4.36 20.95
CA THR A 190 -2.27 3.94 21.66
C THR A 190 -2.58 2.47 21.50
N GLN A 191 -2.40 1.91 20.31
CA GLN A 191 -2.77 0.51 19.99
C GLN A 191 -1.67 -0.47 20.37
N ILE A 192 -0.44 -0.17 19.96
CA ILE A 192 0.68 -1.12 19.99
C ILE A 192 1.56 -0.86 21.23
N GLY A 193 1.60 0.39 21.71
CA GLY A 193 2.52 0.83 22.76
C GLY A 193 3.92 1.17 22.23
N VAL A 194 4.04 1.48 20.93
CA VAL A 194 5.28 2.00 20.34
C VAL A 194 5.29 3.52 20.53
N PRO A 195 6.33 4.13 21.15
CA PRO A 195 6.34 5.57 21.38
C PRO A 195 6.15 6.37 20.08
N GLY A 196 5.15 7.26 20.01
CA GLY A 196 4.85 8.01 18.79
C GLY A 196 5.99 8.95 18.38
N ALA A 197 6.76 9.45 19.34
CA ALA A 197 7.97 10.22 19.07
C ALA A 197 9.02 9.41 18.27
N LEU A 198 9.19 8.12 18.58
CA LEU A 198 10.10 7.24 17.84
C LEU A 198 9.58 6.97 16.43
N VAL A 199 8.27 6.77 16.27
CA VAL A 199 7.65 6.61 14.94
C VAL A 199 7.93 7.85 14.08
N ARG A 200 7.71 9.05 14.60
CA ARG A 200 8.01 10.30 13.88
C ARG A 200 9.50 10.44 13.56
N GLU A 201 10.37 10.11 14.51
CA GLU A 201 11.83 10.15 14.33
C GLU A 201 12.28 9.22 13.19
N VAL A 202 11.81 7.97 13.17
CA VAL A 202 12.15 7.00 12.12
C VAL A 202 11.57 7.41 10.77
N LEU A 203 10.30 7.83 10.71
CA LEU A 203 9.65 8.18 9.44
C LEU A 203 10.18 9.48 8.83
N ALA A 204 10.73 10.39 9.63
CA ALA A 204 11.39 11.61 9.16
C ALA A 204 12.90 11.41 8.88
N ALA A 205 13.44 10.21 9.16
CA ALA A 205 14.88 9.97 9.09
C ALA A 205 15.40 10.00 7.64
N SER A 206 16.36 10.88 7.39
CA SER A 206 17.22 10.85 6.21
C SER A 206 18.64 10.44 6.58
N ASP A 207 19.36 9.80 5.67
CA ASP A 207 20.69 9.25 5.89
C ASP A 207 21.71 10.28 6.40
N SER A 208 21.55 11.56 6.07
CA SER A 208 22.41 12.66 6.51
C SER A 208 22.01 13.33 7.84
N ALA A 209 20.84 13.02 8.40
CA ALA A 209 20.26 13.76 9.53
C ALA A 209 20.29 13.01 10.88
N ILE A 210 20.70 11.74 10.89
CA ILE A 210 20.67 10.92 12.10
C ILE A 210 21.98 11.08 12.88
N ALA A 211 21.91 11.79 14.02
CA ALA A 211 23.08 12.07 14.86
C ALA A 211 23.67 10.81 15.51
N GLU A 212 22.81 9.92 16.02
CA GLU A 212 23.21 8.68 16.71
C GLU A 212 22.54 7.45 16.08
N PRO A 213 22.99 6.99 14.89
CA PRO A 213 22.30 5.97 14.10
C PRO A 213 22.12 4.65 14.85
N THR A 214 23.15 4.17 15.53
CA THR A 214 23.08 2.90 16.27
C THR A 214 22.09 2.96 17.44
N ALA A 215 22.04 4.08 18.17
CA ALA A 215 21.10 4.26 19.28
C ALA A 215 19.65 4.37 18.79
N LEU A 216 19.42 5.03 17.65
CA LEU A 216 18.11 5.05 17.00
C LEU A 216 17.72 3.65 16.50
N LEU A 217 18.62 2.94 15.83
CA LEU A 217 18.34 1.58 15.32
C LEU A 217 17.99 0.61 16.45
N ALA A 218 18.69 0.68 17.60
CA ALA A 218 18.38 -0.16 18.75
C ALA A 218 16.94 0.03 19.25
N ARG A 219 16.50 1.29 19.40
CA ARG A 219 15.11 1.63 19.76
C ARG A 219 14.12 1.16 18.68
N TYR A 220 14.50 1.32 17.42
CA TYR A 220 13.68 0.94 16.28
C TYR A 220 13.48 -0.58 16.15
N ILE A 221 14.53 -1.38 16.39
CA ILE A 221 14.43 -2.84 16.47
C ILE A 221 13.47 -3.25 17.58
N ALA A 222 13.59 -2.66 18.78
CA ALA A 222 12.69 -2.95 19.90
C ALA A 222 11.23 -2.58 19.58
N ALA A 223 11.01 -1.45 18.91
CA ALA A 223 9.67 -1.07 18.44
C ALA A 223 9.11 -2.07 17.41
N THR A 224 9.92 -2.53 16.47
CA THR A 224 9.48 -3.51 15.46
C THR A 224 9.16 -4.87 16.09
N GLU A 225 9.93 -5.28 17.10
CA GLU A 225 9.63 -6.48 17.89
C GLU A 225 8.29 -6.37 18.62
N ARG A 226 8.04 -5.22 19.26
CA ARG A 226 6.75 -4.92 19.89
C ARG A 226 5.58 -4.96 18.90
N VAL A 227 5.76 -4.45 17.69
CA VAL A 227 4.76 -4.52 16.61
C VAL A 227 4.47 -5.98 16.26
N TRP A 228 5.50 -6.80 16.06
CA TRP A 228 5.32 -8.22 15.74
C TRP A 228 4.59 -8.97 16.85
N GLU A 229 4.98 -8.80 18.11
CA GLU A 229 4.29 -9.41 19.27
C GLU A 229 2.82 -9.01 19.36
N TYR A 230 2.51 -7.74 19.11
CA TYR A 230 1.15 -7.25 19.11
C TYR A 230 0.30 -7.97 18.05
N VAL A 231 0.77 -8.03 16.80
CA VAL A 231 0.03 -8.68 15.69
C VAL A 231 -0.04 -10.20 15.86
N ASP A 232 1.01 -10.84 16.37
CA ASP A 232 0.98 -12.28 16.69
C ASP A 232 -0.09 -12.57 17.75
N SER A 233 -0.18 -11.76 18.80
CA SER A 233 -1.20 -11.93 19.86
C SER A 233 -2.61 -11.51 19.46
N TRP A 234 -2.80 -10.96 18.25
CA TRP A 234 -4.08 -10.38 17.81
C TRP A 234 -5.16 -11.46 17.62
N GLY A 235 -6.35 -11.22 18.19
CA GLY A 235 -7.48 -12.17 18.20
C GLY A 235 -7.39 -13.30 19.23
N ARG A 236 -6.33 -13.37 20.05
CA ARG A 236 -6.24 -14.24 21.23
C ARG A 236 -6.63 -13.53 22.54
N ARG A 237 -7.12 -12.29 22.43
CA ARG A 237 -7.53 -11.43 23.56
C ARG A 237 -9.05 -11.32 23.63
#